data_AF-A0AAU1LBU2-F1
#
_entry.id   AF-A0AAU1LBU2-F1
#
_cell.length_a   1.000
_cell.length_b   1.000
_cell.length_c   1.000
_cell.angle_alpha   90.00
_cell.angle_beta   90.00
_cell.angle_gamma   90.00
#
_symmetry.space_group_name_H-M   'P 1'
#
loop_
_entity.id
_entity.type
_entity.pdbx_description
1 polymer ?
#
loop_
_entity_poly.entity_id
_entity_poly.type
_entity_poly.pdbx_seq_one_letter_code
_entity_poly.pdbx_strand_id
1 'polypeptide(L)'
;MIRSYTERFTVPTDTDFHVTISEQKAVPRLKATLMRKVAKNVPPPSAMVTRGWLKASHRTRPPQPIEPGAVVRYEIEVWPTSYLFPKGSRIRLEIANGDSAVADGLFHHYYGHQVGRDAVRHDADHASYLVLPVIS
;
A
#
# COMPACT_ATOMS: atom_id res chain seq x y z
N MET A 1 -6.35 -23.14 -37.56
CA MET A 1 -7.37 -23.42 -36.52
C MET A 1 -6.93 -22.71 -35.25
N ILE A 2 -7.40 -21.47 -35.03
CA ILE A 2 -7.02 -20.65 -33.87
C ILE A 2 -8.14 -20.83 -32.84
N ARG A 3 -7.85 -21.45 -31.70
CA ARG A 3 -8.78 -21.52 -30.58
C ARG A 3 -8.86 -20.12 -29.97
N SER A 4 -9.99 -19.44 -30.15
CA SER A 4 -10.37 -18.26 -29.40
C SER A 4 -10.64 -18.68 -27.96
N TYR A 5 -9.62 -18.58 -27.11
CA TYR A 5 -9.80 -18.72 -25.67
C TYR A 5 -10.43 -17.42 -25.16
N THR A 6 -11.76 -17.40 -25.08
CA THR A 6 -12.46 -16.33 -24.35
C THR A 6 -12.23 -16.63 -22.88
N GLU A 7 -11.15 -16.09 -22.31
CA GLU A 7 -10.93 -16.12 -20.87
C GLU A 7 -12.15 -15.47 -20.20
N ARG A 8 -12.95 -16.29 -19.51
CA ARG A 8 -13.94 -15.76 -18.58
C ARG A 8 -13.14 -15.17 -17.42
N PHE A 9 -12.90 -13.87 -17.45
CA PHE A 9 -12.40 -13.16 -16.27
C PHE A 9 -13.49 -13.23 -15.20
N THR A 10 -13.35 -14.15 -14.26
CA THR A 10 -14.13 -14.13 -13.02
C THR A 10 -13.79 -12.84 -12.29
N VAL A 11 -14.83 -12.06 -11.96
CA VAL A 11 -14.65 -10.83 -11.18
C VAL A 11 -14.10 -11.22 -9.80
N PRO A 12 -12.97 -10.66 -9.36
CA PRO A 12 -12.40 -10.98 -8.05
C PRO A 12 -13.39 -10.65 -6.93
N THR A 13 -13.58 -11.59 -6.01
CA THR A 13 -14.45 -11.44 -4.84
C THR A 13 -13.66 -11.20 -3.56
N ASP A 14 -12.37 -10.89 -3.68
CA ASP A 14 -11.49 -10.52 -2.58
C ASP A 14 -10.28 -9.72 -3.09
N THR A 15 -9.60 -9.03 -2.18
CA THR A 15 -8.32 -8.35 -2.39
C THR A 15 -7.55 -8.32 -1.07
N ASP A 16 -6.27 -8.00 -1.11
CA ASP A 16 -5.47 -7.79 0.09
C ASP A 16 -5.09 -6.31 0.20
N PHE A 17 -4.99 -5.79 1.42
CA PHE A 17 -4.50 -4.45 1.69
C PHE A 17 -3.20 -4.56 2.47
N HIS A 18 -2.10 -4.19 1.83
CA HIS A 18 -0.79 -4.01 2.44
C HIS A 18 -0.59 -2.52 2.69
N VAL A 19 -0.45 -2.14 3.96
CA VAL A 19 -0.27 -0.75 4.37
C VAL A 19 1.12 -0.61 4.96
N THR A 20 1.97 0.20 4.34
CA THR A 20 3.34 0.40 4.80
C THR A 20 3.57 1.86 5.18
N ILE A 21 4.13 2.06 6.37
CA ILE A 21 4.59 3.37 6.84
C ILE A 21 6.11 3.40 6.74
N SER A 22 6.65 4.39 6.04
CA SER A 22 8.09 4.59 5.91
C SER A 22 8.52 6.02 6.23
N GLU A 23 9.76 6.15 6.72
CA GLU A 23 10.48 7.41 6.71
C GLU A 23 10.92 7.68 5.27
N GLN A 24 10.35 8.69 4.62
CA GLN A 24 10.93 9.26 3.42
C GLN A 24 12.03 10.25 3.84
N LYS A 25 13.28 9.88 3.55
CA LYS A 25 14.46 10.62 4.02
C LYS A 25 14.53 12.00 3.39
N ALA A 26 14.97 12.98 4.17
CA ALA A 26 15.35 14.27 3.65
C ALA A 26 16.48 14.13 2.61
N VAL A 27 16.28 14.68 1.41
CA VAL A 27 17.31 14.70 0.37
C VAL A 27 17.69 16.16 0.10
N PRO A 28 18.97 16.55 0.26
CA PRO A 28 19.42 17.89 -0.11
C PRO A 28 19.09 18.21 -1.57
N ARG A 29 18.70 19.45 -1.87
CA ARG A 29 18.28 19.89 -3.22
C ARG A 29 19.29 19.50 -4.30
N LEU A 30 20.59 19.70 -4.05
CA LEU A 30 21.65 19.34 -5.00
C LEU A 30 21.63 17.84 -5.33
N LYS A 31 21.52 16.98 -4.32
CA LYS A 31 21.46 15.53 -4.48
C LYS A 31 20.20 15.10 -5.23
N ALA A 32 19.05 15.72 -4.93
CA ALA A 32 17.80 15.45 -5.65
C ALA A 32 17.89 15.83 -7.14
N THR A 33 18.51 16.97 -7.46
CA THR A 33 18.74 17.41 -8.85
C THR A 33 19.67 16.44 -9.58
N LEU A 34 20.75 15.99 -8.94
CA LEU A 34 21.67 15.02 -9.54
C LEU A 34 20.98 13.67 -9.80
N MET A 35 20.19 13.17 -8.85
CA MET A 35 19.42 11.92 -9.02
C MET A 35 18.48 11.99 -10.22
N ARG A 36 17.79 13.13 -10.41
CA ARG A 36 16.88 13.36 -11.56
C ARG A 36 17.59 13.42 -12.91
N LYS A 37 18.87 13.78 -12.95
CA LYS A 37 19.68 13.76 -14.19
C LYS A 37 20.04 12.33 -14.62
N VAL A 38 20.17 11.40 -13.66
CA VAL A 38 20.52 10.00 -13.93
C VAL A 38 19.30 9.20 -14.36
N ALA A 39 18.16 9.37 -13.70
CA ALA A 39 16.91 8.74 -14.10
C ALA A 39 15.70 9.63 -13.77
N LYS A 40 14.70 9.62 -14.65
CA LYS A 40 13.53 10.50 -14.56
C LYS A 40 12.68 10.26 -13.31
N ASN A 41 12.64 9.02 -12.81
CA ASN A 41 11.71 8.58 -11.76
C ASN A 41 12.42 7.88 -10.58
N VAL A 42 13.51 8.45 -10.08
CA VAL A 42 14.15 7.92 -8.85
C VAL A 42 13.31 8.31 -7.64
N PRO A 43 12.70 7.35 -6.92
CA PRO A 43 12.00 7.67 -5.68
C PRO A 43 13.00 8.17 -4.63
N PRO A 44 12.59 9.10 -3.74
CA PRO A 44 13.42 9.49 -2.62
C PRO A 44 13.73 8.25 -1.75
N PRO A 45 14.94 8.16 -1.16
CA PRO A 45 15.28 7.06 -0.27
C PRO A 45 14.26 6.99 0.88
N SER A 46 13.82 5.78 1.20
CA SER A 46 12.93 5.52 2.32
C SER A 46 13.45 4.39 3.21
N ALA A 47 13.01 4.36 4.46
CA ALA A 47 13.21 3.26 5.39
C ALA A 47 11.85 2.85 5.97
N MET A 48 11.48 1.57 5.86
CA MET A 48 10.25 1.06 6.44
C MET A 48 10.30 1.19 7.97
N VAL A 49 9.20 1.69 8.55
CA VAL A 49 9.04 1.89 10.00
C VAL A 49 8.12 0.82 10.58
N THR A 50 6.98 0.60 9.93
CA THR A 50 6.01 -0.44 10.31
C THR A 50 5.11 -0.74 9.11
N ARG A 51 4.34 -1.83 9.21
CA ARG A 51 3.39 -2.27 8.19
C ARG A 51 2.14 -2.88 8.82
N GLY A 52 1.11 -3.05 8.01
CA GLY A 52 -0.16 -3.67 8.35
C GLY A 52 -0.66 -4.48 7.17
N TRP A 53 -1.51 -5.46 7.44
CA TRP A 53 -2.13 -6.29 6.42
C TRP A 53 -3.56 -6.65 6.79
N LEU A 54 -4.46 -6.55 5.82
CA LEU A 54 -5.84 -7.02 5.94
C LEU A 54 -6.31 -7.64 4.63
N LYS A 55 -6.75 -8.89 4.68
CA LYS A 55 -7.54 -9.49 3.61
C LYS A 55 -8.96 -8.92 3.63
N ALA A 56 -9.45 -8.38 2.52
CA ALA A 56 -10.69 -7.61 2.49
C ALA A 56 -11.93 -8.41 2.97
N SER A 57 -11.97 -9.71 2.68
CA SER A 57 -13.01 -10.60 3.19
C SER A 57 -13.02 -10.76 4.72
N HIS A 58 -11.89 -10.52 5.38
CA HIS A 58 -11.71 -10.68 6.82
C HIS A 58 -12.03 -9.40 7.61
N ARG A 59 -12.60 -8.37 6.96
CA ARG A 59 -13.16 -7.19 7.65
C ARG A 59 -14.29 -7.55 8.63
N THR A 60 -14.93 -8.70 8.45
CA THR A 60 -15.96 -9.26 9.34
C THR A 60 -15.56 -10.63 9.88
N ARG A 61 -16.24 -11.06 10.95
CA ARG A 61 -16.20 -12.43 11.45
C ARG A 61 -17.63 -12.99 11.51
N PRO A 62 -17.96 -14.05 10.75
CA PRO A 62 -17.10 -14.79 9.82
C PRO A 62 -16.68 -13.96 8.59
N PRO A 63 -15.62 -14.39 7.86
CA PRO A 63 -15.20 -13.71 6.63
C PRO A 63 -16.32 -13.69 5.58
N GLN A 64 -16.47 -12.57 4.88
CA GLN A 64 -17.49 -12.37 3.84
C GLN A 64 -16.86 -11.81 2.56
N PRO A 65 -17.22 -12.32 1.37
CA PRO A 65 -16.74 -11.77 0.09
C PRO A 65 -16.93 -10.25 -0.02
N ILE A 66 -16.14 -9.60 -0.88
CA ILE A 66 -16.38 -8.21 -1.26
C ILE A 66 -17.35 -8.16 -2.45
N GLU A 67 -18.18 -7.14 -2.49
CA GLU A 67 -18.98 -6.81 -3.67
C GLU A 67 -18.14 -5.91 -4.60
N PRO A 68 -17.82 -6.35 -5.83
CA PRO A 68 -17.01 -5.57 -6.75
C PRO A 68 -17.62 -4.19 -7.04
N GLY A 69 -16.83 -3.14 -6.92
CA GLY A 69 -17.27 -1.75 -7.15
C GLY A 69 -17.97 -1.08 -5.96
N ALA A 70 -18.29 -1.82 -4.89
CA ALA A 70 -18.82 -1.23 -3.67
C ALA A 70 -17.74 -0.40 -2.95
N VAL A 71 -18.12 0.78 -2.47
CA VAL A 71 -17.26 1.61 -1.62
C VAL A 71 -17.45 1.17 -0.18
N VAL A 72 -16.42 0.59 0.42
CA VAL A 72 -16.45 0.01 1.77
C VAL A 72 -15.34 0.62 2.62
N ARG A 73 -15.67 0.95 3.88
CA ARG A 73 -14.68 1.39 4.87
C ARG A 73 -13.95 0.17 5.45
N TYR A 74 -12.63 0.24 5.48
CA TYR A 74 -11.77 -0.76 6.10
C TYR A 74 -11.02 -0.15 7.28
N GLU A 75 -10.94 -0.91 8.36
CA GLU A 75 -10.07 -0.61 9.51
C GLU A 75 -8.89 -1.57 9.45
N ILE A 76 -7.73 -1.05 9.07
CA ILE A 76 -6.53 -1.85 8.83
C ILE A 76 -5.57 -1.55 9.97
N GLU A 77 -5.31 -2.55 10.79
CA GLU A 77 -4.31 -2.46 11.85
C GLU A 77 -2.91 -2.41 11.23
N VAL A 78 -2.11 -1.46 11.72
CA VAL A 78 -0.68 -1.35 11.43
C VAL A 78 0.05 -1.69 12.73
N TRP A 79 1.08 -2.53 12.63
CA TRP A 79 1.80 -3.01 13.81
C TRP A 79 2.33 -1.83 14.65
N PRO A 80 2.17 -1.87 15.98
CA PRO A 80 2.66 -0.81 16.86
C PRO A 80 4.16 -0.57 16.70
N THR A 81 4.56 0.70 16.72
CA THR A 81 5.96 1.11 16.59
C THR A 81 6.23 2.36 17.40
N SER A 82 7.49 2.56 17.79
CA SER A 82 7.97 3.80 18.37
C SER A 82 9.13 4.29 17.52
N TYR A 83 8.89 5.37 16.76
CA TYR A 83 9.85 5.86 15.78
C TYR A 83 9.87 7.39 15.75
N LEU A 84 11.06 7.96 15.90
CA LEU A 84 11.29 9.39 15.76
C LEU A 84 11.65 9.70 14.30
N PHE A 85 10.77 10.42 13.61
CA PHE A 85 11.06 10.93 12.27
C PHE A 85 12.04 12.12 12.39
N PRO A 86 13.25 12.04 11.81
CA PRO A 86 14.21 13.14 11.86
C PRO A 86 13.68 14.41 11.21
N LYS A 87 14.19 15.57 11.66
CA LYS A 87 13.85 16.86 11.06
C LYS A 87 14.13 16.86 9.55
N GLY A 88 13.12 17.22 8.77
CA GLY A 88 13.19 17.29 7.31
C GLY A 88 12.80 15.99 6.60
N SER A 89 12.69 14.86 7.31
CA SER A 89 12.08 13.65 6.78
C SER A 89 10.56 13.81 6.72
N ARG A 90 9.90 12.92 5.97
CA ARG A 90 8.44 12.88 5.84
C ARG A 90 7.93 11.49 6.18
N ILE A 91 6.70 11.44 6.70
CA ILE A 91 5.94 10.19 6.80
C ILE A 91 5.43 9.88 5.40
N ARG A 92 5.71 8.67 4.90
CA ARG A 92 5.18 8.16 3.64
C ARG A 92 4.27 6.97 3.94
N LEU A 93 3.07 7.03 3.39
CA LEU A 93 2.07 5.97 3.41
C LEU A 93 2.06 5.30 2.03
N GLU A 94 2.20 3.98 2.01
CA GLU A 94 2.05 3.15 0.82
C GLU A 94 0.88 2.18 1.04
N ILE A 95 0.01 2.07 0.05
CA ILE A 95 -1.10 1.11 0.03
C ILE A 95 -0.93 0.30 -1.26
N ALA A 96 -0.82 -1.02 -1.12
CA ALA A 96 -0.68 -1.96 -2.22
C ALA A 96 -1.58 -3.18 -1.99
N ASN A 97 -1.84 -3.93 -3.05
CA ASN A 97 -2.59 -5.19 -2.97
C ASN A 97 -1.70 -6.42 -2.80
N GLY A 98 -0.42 -6.23 -2.50
CA GLY A 98 0.50 -7.33 -2.30
C GLY A 98 1.89 -6.85 -1.93
N ASP A 99 2.71 -7.80 -1.52
CA ASP A 99 4.12 -7.56 -1.24
C ASP A 99 4.95 -7.54 -2.52
N SER A 100 6.04 -6.77 -2.49
CA SER A 100 7.07 -6.75 -3.49
C SER A 100 8.30 -7.52 -3.01
N ALA A 101 8.74 -8.52 -3.77
CA ALA A 101 10.00 -9.21 -3.49
C ALA A 101 11.23 -8.26 -3.46
N VAL A 102 11.13 -7.10 -4.13
CA VAL A 102 12.19 -6.08 -4.16
C VAL A 102 12.09 -5.14 -2.94
N ALA A 103 10.89 -4.68 -2.59
CA ALA A 103 10.72 -3.70 -1.51
C ALA A 103 10.66 -4.34 -0.11
N ASP A 104 10.06 -5.54 0.00
CA ASP A 104 9.80 -6.21 1.27
C ASP A 104 10.87 -7.27 1.63
N GLY A 105 11.80 -7.55 0.70
CA GLY A 105 12.94 -8.43 0.93
C GLY A 105 12.52 -9.82 1.41
N LEU A 106 13.11 -10.31 2.49
CA LEU A 106 12.83 -11.66 3.04
C LEU A 106 11.41 -11.82 3.61
N PHE A 107 10.67 -10.72 3.80
CA PHE A 107 9.34 -10.75 4.42
C PHE A 107 8.19 -10.67 3.41
N HIS A 108 8.49 -10.73 2.10
CA HIS A 108 7.45 -10.78 1.08
C HIS A 108 6.69 -12.12 1.15
N HIS A 109 5.36 -12.05 1.10
CA HIS A 109 4.50 -13.22 0.98
C HIS A 109 3.73 -13.18 -0.34
N TYR A 110 3.64 -14.33 -1.00
CA TYR A 110 2.87 -14.47 -2.22
C TYR A 110 1.46 -14.98 -1.92
N TYR A 111 0.47 -14.14 -2.14
CA TYR A 111 -0.96 -14.43 -1.89
C TYR A 111 -1.73 -14.82 -3.16
N GLY A 112 -1.02 -15.21 -4.22
CA GLY A 112 -1.59 -15.45 -5.54
C GLY A 112 -1.59 -14.19 -6.42
N HIS A 113 -1.96 -14.36 -7.69
CA HIS A 113 -2.11 -13.25 -8.62
C HIS A 113 -3.38 -12.47 -8.31
N GLN A 114 -3.22 -11.21 -7.90
CA GLN A 114 -4.32 -10.29 -7.69
C GLN A 114 -4.47 -9.39 -8.91
N VAL A 115 -5.45 -9.72 -9.75
CA VAL A 115 -5.77 -8.95 -10.96
C VAL A 115 -7.08 -8.22 -10.72
N GLY A 116 -7.03 -6.90 -10.68
CA GLY A 116 -8.20 -6.07 -10.40
C GLY A 116 -7.88 -4.58 -10.48
N ARG A 117 -8.87 -3.75 -10.16
CA ARG A 117 -8.70 -2.31 -10.01
C ARG A 117 -9.13 -1.92 -8.61
N ASP A 118 -8.15 -1.61 -7.77
CA ASP A 118 -8.38 -1.05 -6.45
C ASP A 118 -8.43 0.48 -6.53
N ALA A 119 -9.37 1.08 -5.80
CA ALA A 119 -9.53 2.53 -5.73
C ALA A 119 -9.65 2.98 -4.27
N VAL A 120 -8.67 3.75 -3.81
CA VAL A 120 -8.72 4.40 -2.50
C VAL A 120 -9.43 5.74 -2.67
N ARG A 121 -10.63 5.88 -2.08
CA ARG A 121 -11.37 7.15 -2.07
C ARG A 121 -10.83 8.04 -0.96
N HIS A 122 -10.45 9.26 -1.30
CA HIS A 122 -10.03 10.28 -0.35
C HIS A 122 -10.59 11.62 -0.81
N ASP A 123 -11.85 11.86 -0.46
CA ASP A 123 -12.61 13.07 -0.77
C ASP A 123 -13.43 13.51 0.46
N ALA A 124 -14.23 14.56 0.33
CA ALA A 124 -14.99 15.12 1.46
C ALA A 124 -16.00 14.14 2.05
N ASP A 125 -16.57 13.25 1.24
CA ASP A 125 -17.55 12.25 1.65
C ASP A 125 -16.88 10.94 2.10
N HIS A 126 -15.65 10.69 1.64
CA HIS A 126 -14.86 9.50 1.93
C HIS A 126 -13.48 9.89 2.48
N ALA A 127 -13.45 10.41 3.70
CA ALA A 127 -12.20 10.79 4.35
C ALA A 127 -11.40 9.56 4.81
N SER A 128 -10.62 8.92 3.93
CA SER A 128 -9.60 7.97 4.36
C SER A 128 -8.48 8.69 5.11
N TYR A 129 -8.05 8.16 6.26
CA TYR A 129 -7.02 8.79 7.09
C TYR A 129 -6.11 7.75 7.75
N LEU A 130 -4.95 8.23 8.21
CA LEU A 130 -4.01 7.48 9.05
C LEU A 130 -4.06 8.05 10.47
N VAL A 131 -4.32 7.20 11.46
CA VAL A 131 -4.26 7.58 12.88
C VAL A 131 -2.82 7.47 13.37
N LEU A 132 -2.25 8.58 13.82
CA LEU A 132 -0.89 8.64 14.36
C LEU A 132 -0.92 9.04 15.84
N PRO A 133 -0.45 8.18 16.77
CA PRO A 133 -0.30 8.55 18.18
C PRO A 133 0.94 9.44 18.37
N VAL A 134 0.81 10.74 18.05
CA VAL A 134 1.92 11.70 18.15
C VAL A 134 2.22 12.00 19.62
N ILE A 135 3.49 11.87 19.99
CA ILE A 135 4.04 12.24 21.30
C ILE A 135 4.87 13.51 21.11
N SER A 136 4.60 14.55 21.91
CA SER A 136 5.24 15.87 21.85
C SER A 136 5.96 16.21 23.15
#